data_AF-A0A441XAU7-F1
#
_entry.id   AF-A0A441XAU7-F1
#
_cell.length_a   1.000
_cell.length_b   1.000
_cell.length_c   1.000
_cell.angle_alpha   90.00
_cell.angle_beta   90.00
_cell.angle_gamma   90.00
#
_symmetry.space_group_name_H-M   'P 1'
#
loop_
_entity.id
_entity.type
_entity.pdbx_description
1 polymer ?
#
loop_
_entity_poly.entity_id
_entity_poly.type
_entity_poly.pdbx_seq_one_letter_code
_entity_poly.pdbx_strand_id
1 'polypeptide(L)' 'MNENEKLAQDVKAWRAKEGFTAEAAAKVLGIPRRTFEGIEQGRGFRYPVLLRVAIKSKTLSLRASLKGSPD' A
#
# COMPACT_ATOMS: atom_id res chain seq x y z
N MET A 1 16.18 12.01 5.80
CA MET A 1 15.35 10.80 5.57
C MET A 1 15.62 10.28 4.18
N ASN A 2 16.09 9.04 4.05
CA ASN A 2 16.41 8.40 2.78
C ASN A 2 15.13 7.94 2.05
N GLU A 3 15.25 7.54 0.78
CA GLU A 3 14.08 7.17 -0.04
C GLU A 3 13.33 5.94 0.50
N ASN A 4 14.05 4.97 1.09
CA ASN A 4 13.42 3.78 1.66
C ASN A 4 12.61 4.10 2.91
N GLU A 5 13.10 5.01 3.75
CA GLU A 5 12.38 5.50 4.93
C GLU A 5 11.11 6.26 4.55
N LYS A 6 11.18 7.10 3.51
CA LYS A 6 10.00 7.80 2.97
C LYS A 6 8.98 6.79 2.45
N LEU A 7 9.42 5.84 1.62
CA LEU A 7 8.55 4.77 1.11
C LEU A 7 7.89 3.99 2.24
N ALA A 8 8.65 3.64 3.29
CA ALA A 8 8.12 2.93 4.45
C ALA A 8 7.02 3.73 5.16
N GLN A 9 7.22 5.03 5.35
CA GLN A 9 6.21 5.92 5.92
C GLN A 9 4.97 6.01 5.04
N ASP A 10 5.13 6.17 3.74
CA ASP A 10 4.01 6.27 2.80
C ASP A 10 3.16 4.99 2.78
N VAL A 11 3.81 3.82 2.82
CA VAL A 11 3.12 2.52 2.88
C VAL A 11 2.38 2.34 4.21
N LYS A 12 3.02 2.68 5.34
CA LYS A 12 2.38 2.64 6.67
C LYS A 12 1.18 3.58 6.75
N ALA A 13 1.34 4.82 6.28
CA ALA A 13 0.29 5.83 6.30
C ALA A 13 -0.90 5.39 5.42
N TRP A 14 -0.63 4.87 4.23
CA TRP A 14 -1.67 4.30 3.38
C TRP A 14 -2.41 3.15 4.06
N ARG A 15 -1.69 2.17 4.62
CA ARG A 15 -2.30 1.03 5.30
C ARG A 15 -3.18 1.47 6.48
N ALA A 16 -2.68 2.38 7.31
CA ALA A 16 -3.43 2.90 8.45
C ALA A 16 -4.68 3.67 8.01
N LYS A 17 -4.57 4.49 6.96
CA LYS A 17 -5.68 5.27 6.40
C LYS A 17 -6.81 4.40 5.87
N GLU A 18 -6.47 3.32 5.17
CA GLU A 18 -7.47 2.38 4.62
C GLU A 18 -7.90 1.30 5.65
N GLY A 19 -7.37 1.35 6.88
CA GLY A 19 -7.75 0.44 7.96
C GLY A 19 -7.30 -1.01 7.78
N PHE A 20 -6.27 -1.25 6.96
CA PHE A 20 -5.84 -2.62 6.63
C PHE A 20 -4.87 -3.20 7.67
N THR A 21 -4.98 -4.52 7.89
CA THR A 21 -3.86 -5.31 8.45
C THR A 21 -2.72 -5.40 7.44
N ALA A 22 -1.50 -5.73 7.89
CA ALA A 22 -0.36 -5.91 6.97
C ALA A 22 -0.64 -7.01 5.93
N GLU A 23 -1.33 -8.09 6.33
CA GLU A 23 -1.73 -9.16 5.44
C GLU A 23 -2.75 -8.72 4.39
N ALA A 24 -3.79 -7.98 4.80
CA ALA A 24 -4.80 -7.45 3.87
C ALA A 24 -4.17 -6.47 2.87
N ALA A 25 -3.30 -5.58 3.34
CA ALA A 25 -2.57 -4.63 2.49
C ALA A 25 -1.67 -5.34 1.48
N ALA A 26 -0.94 -6.38 1.91
CA ALA A 26 -0.13 -7.20 1.03
C ALA A 26 -0.97 -7.90 -0.05
N LYS A 27 -2.15 -8.43 0.32
CA LYS A 27 -3.10 -9.05 -0.61
C LYS A 27 -3.65 -8.04 -1.63
N VAL A 28 -4.01 -6.83 -1.20
CA VAL A 28 -4.47 -5.75 -2.10
C VAL A 28 -3.41 -5.39 -3.14
N LEU A 29 -2.14 -5.38 -2.74
CA LEU A 29 -1.00 -5.08 -3.60
C LEU A 29 -0.50 -6.30 -4.40
N GLY A 30 -0.99 -7.50 -4.11
CA GLY A 30 -0.58 -8.74 -4.79
C GLY A 30 0.87 -9.13 -4.49
N ILE A 31 1.38 -8.81 -3.30
CA ILE A 31 2.76 -9.15 -2.88
C ILE A 31 2.76 -10.03 -1.63
N PRO A 32 3.84 -10.79 -1.37
CA PRO A 32 3.96 -11.55 -0.12
C PRO A 32 3.94 -10.65 1.12
N ARG A 33 3.31 -11.10 2.21
CA ARG A 33 3.27 -10.38 3.50
C ARG A 33 4.66 -9.96 3.98
N ARG A 34 5.64 -10.85 3.92
CA ARG A 34 7.03 -10.55 4.32
C ARG A 34 7.67 -9.43 3.50
N THR A 35 7.31 -9.33 2.22
CA THR A 35 7.77 -8.23 1.36
C THR A 35 7.16 -6.92 1.82
N PHE A 36 5.86 -6.90 2.09
CA PHE A 36 5.16 -5.73 2.61
C PHE A 36 5.76 -5.26 3.95
N GLU A 37 5.94 -6.16 4.90
CA GLU A 37 6.53 -5.86 6.22
C GLU A 37 7.97 -5.35 6.10
N GLY A 38 8.78 -5.95 5.22
CA GLY A 38 10.13 -5.47 4.94
C GLY A 38 10.15 -4.03 4.40
N ILE A 39 9.18 -3.66 3.57
CA ILE A 39 9.04 -2.28 3.07
C ILE A 39 8.68 -1.34 4.22
N GLU A 40 7.71 -1.71 5.07
CA GLU A 40 7.34 -0.92 6.26
C GLU A 40 8.52 -0.76 7.25
N GLN A 41 9.46 -1.71 7.28
CA GLN A 41 10.68 -1.66 8.09
C GLN A 41 11.82 -0.83 7.46
N GLY A 42 11.64 -0.30 6.24
CA GLY A 42 12.65 0.52 5.56
C GLY A 42 13.66 -0.29 4.75
N ARG A 43 13.43 -1.58 4.49
CA ARG A 43 14.26 -2.39 3.57
C ARG A 43 14.24 -1.85 2.14
N GLY A 44 13.21 -1.06 1.81
CA GLY A 44 12.98 -0.53 0.48
C GLY A 44 12.32 -1.54 -0.46
N PHE A 45 12.12 -1.12 -1.70
CA PHE A 45 11.56 -1.94 -2.76
C PHE A 45 12.30 -1.65 -4.05
N ARG A 46 12.51 -2.66 -4.91
CA ARG A 46 13.27 -2.51 -6.16
C ARG A 46 12.71 -1.40 -7.07
N TYR A 47 11.38 -1.25 -7.08
CA TYR A 47 10.68 -0.28 -7.93
C TYR A 47 9.76 0.62 -7.08
N PRO A 48 10.30 1.58 -6.31
CA PRO A 48 9.54 2.34 -5.33
C PRO A 48 8.41 3.17 -5.99
N VAL A 49 8.68 3.73 -7.17
CA VAL A 49 7.67 4.49 -7.95
C VAL A 49 6.52 3.59 -8.39
N LEU A 50 6.80 2.38 -8.86
CA LEU A 50 5.77 1.42 -9.27
C LEU A 50 4.87 1.04 -8.09
N LEU A 51 5.44 0.84 -6.91
CA LEU A 51 4.68 0.55 -5.70
C LEU A 51 3.74 1.71 -5.33
N ARG A 52 4.21 2.95 -5.42
CA ARG A 52 3.38 4.15 -5.17
C ARG A 52 2.20 4.24 -6.15
N VAL A 53 2.44 3.96 -7.44
CA VAL A 53 1.39 3.93 -8.46
C VAL A 53 0.37 2.84 -8.16
N ALA A 54 0.81 1.63 -7.78
CA ALA A 54 -0.07 0.54 -7.41
C ALA A 54 -0.96 0.89 -6.21
N ILE A 55 -0.40 1.47 -5.15
CA ILE A 55 -1.14 1.96 -3.98
C ILE A 55 -2.22 2.96 -4.39
N LYS A 56 -1.87 3.96 -5.20
CA LYS A 56 -2.80 4.99 -5.67
C LYS A 56 -3.93 4.38 -6.50
N SER A 57 -3.59 3.48 -7.44
CA SER A 57 -4.56 2.78 -8.28
C SER A 57 -5.55 1.95 -7.45
N LYS A 58 -5.06 1.15 -6.50
CA LYS A 58 -5.93 0.33 -5.63
C LYS A 58 -6.84 1.18 -4.75
N THR A 59 -6.33 2.28 -4.20
CA THR A 59 -7.13 3.23 -3.41
C THR A 59 -8.27 3.84 -4.23
N LEU A 60 -7.99 4.24 -5.48
CA LEU A 60 -9.03 4.77 -6.37
C LEU A 60 -10.08 3.71 -6.72
N SER A 61 -9.64 2.48 -7.02
CA SER A 61 -10.55 1.37 -7.31
C SER A 61 -11.47 1.06 -6.14
N LEU A 62 -10.94 1.02 -4.90
CA LEU A 62 -11.73 0.77 -3.69
C LEU A 62 -12.81 1.83 -3.49
N ARG A 63 -12.46 3.11 -3.68
CA ARG A 63 -13.42 4.21 -3.57
C ARG A 63 -14.47 4.21 -4.67
N ALA A 64 -14.10 3.81 -5.88
CA ALA A 64 -15.06 3.66 -6.98
C ALA A 64 -16.09 2.56 -6.67
N SER A 65 -15.64 1.42 -6.13
CA SER A 65 -16.54 0.33 -5.72
C SER A 65 -17.51 0.72 -4.60
N LEU A 66 -17.11 1.59 -3.67
CA LEU A 66 -17.99 2.09 -2.59
C LEU A 66 -19.04 3.10 -3.06
N LYS A 67 -18.81 3.79 -4.18
CA LYS A 67 -19.77 4.76 -4.75
C LYS A 67 -20.80 4.13 -5.70
N GLY A 68 -20.66 2.84 -6.00
CA GLY A 68 -21.43 2.16 -7.05
C GLY A 68 -22.58 1.27 -6.57
N SER A 69 -22.97 1.32 -5.30
CA SER A 69 -24.20 0.65 -4.82
C SER A 69 -25.38 1.60 -4.97
N PRO A 70 -26.29 1.41 -5.94
CA PRO A 70 -27.61 2.05 -5.89
C PRO A 70 -28.43 1.33 -4.81
N ASP A 71 -29.07 2.11 -3.94
CA ASP A 71 -30.16 1.63 -3.08
C ASP A 71 -31.33 1.06 -3.91
#